data_AF-A0A7X9DAG5-F1
#
_entry.id   AF-A0A7X9DAG5-F1
#
_cell.length_a   1.000
_cell.length_b   1.000
_cell.length_c   1.000
_cell.angle_alpha   90.00
_cell.angle_beta   90.00
_cell.angle_gamma   90.00
#
_symmetry.space_group_name_H-M   'P 1'
#
loop_
_entity.id
_entity.type
_entity.pdbx_description
1 polymer ?
#
loop_
_entity_poly.entity_id
_entity_poly.type
_entity_poly.pdbx_seq_one_letter_code
_entity_poly.pdbx_strand_id
1 'polypeptide(L)' 'NVNKNNKNAINFYQRMGFYIAKEEVIDIGNGFVMDDYVFEKPLDHE' A
#
# COMPACT_ATOMS: atom_id res chain seq x y z
N ASN A 1 4.08 0.60 1.88
CA ASN A 1 3.94 0.84 0.43
C ASN A 1 3.82 -0.48 -0.30
N VAL A 2 2.76 -0.61 -1.09
CA VAL A 2 2.41 -1.80 -1.89
C VAL A 2 1.98 -1.32 -3.26
N ASN A 3 2.69 -1.73 -4.31
CA ASN A 3 2.33 -1.37 -5.67
C ASN A 3 0.89 -1.77 -6.01
N LYS A 4 0.12 -0.86 -6.61
CA LYS A 4 -1.30 -1.07 -6.90
C LYS A 4 -1.58 -2.23 -7.85
N ASN A 5 -0.59 -2.63 -8.66
CA ASN A 5 -0.71 -3.79 -9.54
C ASN A 5 -0.46 -5.12 -8.82
N ASN A 6 0.07 -5.12 -7.59
CA ASN A 6 0.30 -6.32 -6.80
C ASN A 6 -0.95 -6.73 -6.02
N LYS A 7 -1.94 -7.26 -6.74
CA LYS A 7 -3.23 -7.71 -6.18
C LYS A 7 -3.08 -8.75 -5.06
N ASN A 8 -2.07 -9.60 -5.14
CA ASN A 8 -1.80 -10.63 -4.13
C ASN A 8 -1.39 -10.00 -2.79
N ALA A 9 -0.48 -9.01 -2.81
CA ALA A 9 -0.06 -8.30 -1.62
C ALA A 9 -1.22 -7.48 -1.02
N ILE A 10 -2.00 -6.79 -1.85
CA ILE A 10 -3.18 -6.02 -1.40
C ILE A 10 -4.15 -6.93 -0.64
N ASN A 11 -4.52 -8.07 -1.24
CA ASN A 11 -5.42 -9.03 -0.59
C ASN A 11 -4.85 -9.59 0.72
N PHE A 12 -3.54 -9.83 0.78
CA PHE A 12 -2.87 -10.30 1.98
C PHE A 12 -2.99 -9.29 3.13
N TYR A 13 -2.63 -8.02 2.89
CA TYR A 13 -2.69 -6.99 3.93
C TYR A 13 -4.11 -6.69 4.40
N GLN A 14 -5.09 -6.63 3.48
CA GLN A 14 -6.50 -6.49 3.85
C GLN A 14 -6.98 -7.63 4.75
N ARG A 15 -6.62 -8.88 4.43
CA ARG A 15 -6.96 -10.05 5.27
C ARG A 15 -6.29 -10.03 6.65
N MET A 16 -5.12 -9.39 6.77
CA MET A 16 -4.43 -9.21 8.06
C MET A 16 -4.99 -8.06 8.91
N GLY A 17 -6.04 -7.38 8.43
CA GLY A 17 -6.67 -6.26 9.11
C GLY A 17 -5.95 -4.92 8.91
N PHE A 18 -5.06 -4.83 7.92
CA PHE A 18 -4.54 -3.53 7.49
C PHE A 18 -5.55 -2.86 6.56
N TYR A 19 -5.61 -1.53 6.63
CA TYR A 19 -6.44 -0.71 5.75
C TYR A 19 -5.55 0.22 4.91
N ILE A 20 -6.04 0.64 3.75
CA ILE A 20 -5.35 1.62 2.92
C ILE A 20 -5.49 2.98 3.60
N ALA A 21 -4.39 3.52 4.11
CA ALA A 21 -4.35 4.82 4.75
C ALA A 21 -4.13 5.95 3.75
N LYS A 22 -3.39 5.67 2.67
CA LYS A 22 -3.03 6.67 1.65
C LYS A 22 -2.71 6.02 0.31
N GLU A 23 -2.88 6.77 -0.77
CA GLU A 23 -2.37 6.45 -2.09
C GLU A 23 -1.20 7.38 -2.44
N GLU A 24 -0.14 6.84 -3.01
CA GLU A 24 1.05 7.59 -3.41
C GLU A 24 1.37 7.35 -4.88
N VAL A 25 1.47 8.44 -5.64
CA VAL A 25 2.03 8.43 -7.00
C VAL A 25 3.32 9.23 -6.95
N ILE A 26 4.44 8.53 -7.13
CA ILE A 26 5.78 9.11 -7.02
C ILE A 26 6.43 9.03 -8.40
N ASP A 27 6.84 10.16 -8.94
CA ASP A 27 7.70 10.21 -10.13
C ASP A 27 9.07 9.64 -9.77
N ILE A 28 9.51 8.62 -10.49
CA ILE A 28 10.81 7.96 -10.29
C ILE A 28 11.78 8.25 -11.45
N GLY A 29 11.43 9.20 -12.31
CA GLY A 29 12.20 9.63 -13.47
C GLY A 29 11.91 8.81 -14.74
N ASN A 30 12.46 9.30 -15.86
CA ASN A 30 12.37 8.65 -17.18
C ASN A 30 10.94 8.38 -17.68
N GLY A 31 9.95 9.15 -17.20
CA GLY A 31 8.54 8.98 -17.59
C GLY A 31 7.84 7.82 -16.89
N PHE A 32 8.43 7.26 -15.82
CA PHE A 32 7.83 6.22 -15.00
C PHE A 32 7.36 6.77 -13.66
N VAL A 33 6.31 6.16 -13.12
CA VAL A 33 5.80 6.46 -11.78
C VAL A 33 5.70 5.18 -10.96
N MET A 34 5.94 5.30 -9.66
CA MET A 34 5.57 4.32 -8.65
C MET A 34 4.17 4.68 -8.13
N ASP A 35 3.20 3.83 -8.42
CA ASP A 35 1.81 3.98 -7.98
C ASP A 35 1.50 2.92 -6.91
N ASP A 36 1.49 3.35 -5.65
CA ASP A 36 1.51 2.50 -4.47
C ASP A 36 0.37 2.86 -3.49
N TYR A 37 -0.07 1.86 -2.72
CA TYR A 37 -0.88 2.02 -1.51
C TYR A 37 -0.01 2.03 -0.25
N VAL A 38 -0.29 2.93 0.67
CA VAL A 38 0.19 2.89 2.06
C VAL A 38 -0.85 2.11 2.87
N PHE A 39 -0.43 1.01 3.50
CA PHE A 39 -1.27 0.23 4.41
C PHE A 39 -0.88 0.52 5.85
N GLU A 40 -1.87 0.71 6.72
CA GLU A 40 -1.69 0.87 8.16
C GLU A 40 -2.56 -0.13 8.93
N LYS A 41 -2.14 -0.45 10.16
CA LYS A 41 -2.91 -1.24 11.11
C LYS A 41 -2.72 -0.63 12.50
N PRO A 42 -3.78 -0.31 13.24
CA PRO A 42 -3.65 0.15 14.62
C PRO A 42 -2.96 -0.94 15.44
N LEU A 43 -2.04 -0.55 16.31
CA LEU A 43 -1.52 -1.46 17.32
C LEU A 43 -2.49 -1.45 18.50
N ASP A 44 -3.01 -2.62 18.86
CA ASP A 44 -3.72 -2.76 20.12
C ASP A 44 -2.67 -2.64 21.24
N HIS A 45 -2.79 -1.59 22.05
CA HIS A 45 -2.02 -1.46 23.27
C HIS A 45 -2.76 -2.24 24.37
N GLU A 46 -2.22 -3.40 24.75
CA GLU A 46 -2.57 -4.08 26.01
C GLU A 46 -1.92 -3.39 27.22
#